data_AF-A0A6V7X1M2-F1
#
_entry.id   AF-A0A6V7X1M2-F1
#
_cell.length_a   1.000
_cell.length_b   1.000
_cell.length_c   1.000
_cell.angle_alpha   90.00
_cell.angle_beta   90.00
_cell.angle_gamma   90.00
#
_symmetry.space_group_name_H-M   'P 1'
#
loop_
_entity.id
_entity.type
_entity.pdbx_description
1 polymer ?
#
loop_
_entity_poly.entity_id
_entity_poly.type
_entity_poly.pdbx_seq_one_letter_code
_entity_poly.pdbx_strand_id
1 'polypeptide(L)'
;MVHVQFDTNSVGYNFVLDQCGSGAENYYFKGASPYQRGYGQRGAGVGDIMRGLWRFFLPIIRRVGSTVSAEALNTGQRVLERVNQGQPIKEAFISEGKRGINTVLEKGGLPKQFGTGRKTIKGKRIPSHQTFIGQKKKRIDRDSLDTITNAVEIFQVPPTNVTISSSKTFEILPSNPLTDTPFHFKIHSSENFIDLSKCYLFTEFRIRKENANGQPVNITLDENVAPIQMIGNTFINNMRISINGREIFNSNSLYAYKTYFSHELSYSLGAKSSHLNSAGYYYDSGVSQESGASFNSRKNLFVNSRTAQFISKLDADLFNQPQYLVNHCEVDIEILPNEPKFILIAPLPVGAQPTRYIFEVISCKLYVKKLDLMDGLALDIARRLDVKPARYAIRKTMMKPLFISQGRYEFHANLFMDQIPRRITLGLVANSDYVGTQERSPFNFQPFRVREISIIANGRSFPQSPYDFDYGSNRYVRAFHDMNDAIGFSGTPDNNGITYQQYGRTHCIYVFNLTNSGEDNGGTFDLIKNGSTAVNIKFSQAVPEGGVMLIVMGETDALIMLDKNRSITSDTTI
;
A
#
# COMPACT_ATOMS: atom_id res chain seq x y z
N MET A 1 -0.50 8.95 -40.71
CA MET A 1 -0.65 7.77 -39.83
C MET A 1 -0.80 6.55 -40.72
N VAL A 2 0.17 5.64 -40.71
CA VAL A 2 0.04 4.34 -41.38
C VAL A 2 -0.55 3.40 -40.33
N HIS A 3 -1.78 2.93 -40.54
CA HIS A 3 -2.33 1.86 -39.72
C HIS A 3 -1.59 0.57 -40.08
N VAL A 4 -0.66 0.15 -39.21
CA VAL A 4 0.02 -1.14 -39.36
C VAL A 4 -0.96 -2.22 -38.92
N GLN A 5 -1.28 -3.16 -39.83
CA GLN A 5 -2.10 -4.32 -39.49
C GLN A 5 -1.30 -5.25 -38.57
N PHE A 6 -1.91 -5.64 -37.45
CA PHE A 6 -1.30 -6.49 -36.44
C PHE A 6 -1.77 -7.94 -36.63
N ASP A 7 -0.83 -8.87 -36.80
CA ASP A 7 -1.12 -10.31 -36.89
C ASP A 7 -1.25 -10.91 -35.47
N THR A 8 -2.46 -11.30 -35.11
CA THR A 8 -2.80 -11.86 -33.80
C THR A 8 -2.15 -13.23 -33.55
N ASN A 9 -1.69 -13.94 -34.59
CA ASN A 9 -0.98 -15.22 -34.44
C ASN A 9 0.47 -15.07 -33.98
N SER A 10 1.03 -13.86 -34.06
CA SER A 10 2.41 -13.57 -33.66
C SER A 10 2.60 -13.32 -32.16
N VAL A 11 1.49 -13.22 -31.38
CA VAL A 11 1.52 -13.00 -29.93
C VAL A 11 1.84 -14.28 -29.20
N GLY A 12 3.12 -14.49 -28.89
CA GLY A 12 3.59 -15.55 -28.00
C GLY A 12 3.91 -15.04 -26.60
N TYR A 13 3.81 -15.89 -25.57
CA TYR A 13 4.13 -15.55 -24.18
C TYR A 13 5.59 -15.08 -23.96
N ASN A 14 6.51 -15.34 -24.91
CA ASN A 14 7.92 -14.96 -24.80
C ASN A 14 8.16 -13.45 -25.07
N PHE A 15 7.14 -12.69 -25.48
CA PHE A 15 7.26 -11.27 -25.84
C PHE A 15 7.09 -10.28 -24.66
N VAL A 16 7.00 -10.74 -23.41
CA VAL A 16 6.67 -9.84 -22.28
C VAL A 16 7.53 -10.13 -21.04
N LEU A 17 8.60 -9.35 -20.87
CA LEU A 17 9.19 -8.99 -19.58
C LEU A 17 9.71 -7.55 -19.70
N ASP A 18 8.79 -6.60 -19.79
CA ASP A 18 9.00 -5.26 -19.24
C ASP A 18 7.65 -4.74 -18.72
N GLN A 19 7.64 -4.49 -17.42
CA GLN A 19 6.47 -4.23 -16.60
C GLN A 19 6.07 -2.75 -16.70
N CYS A 20 4.78 -2.46 -16.79
CA CYS A 20 4.10 -1.38 -16.07
C CYS A 20 2.59 -1.60 -16.16
N GLY A 21 2.07 -2.48 -15.30
CA GLY A 21 0.67 -2.46 -14.94
C GLY A 21 0.45 -1.38 -13.89
N SER A 22 -0.30 -0.32 -14.21
CA SER A 22 -1.05 0.45 -13.20
C SER A 22 -2.39 -0.25 -12.96
N GLY A 23 -2.32 -1.49 -12.46
CA GLY A 23 -3.42 -2.11 -11.74
C GLY A 23 -3.21 -1.79 -10.27
N ALA A 24 -4.23 -1.25 -9.59
CA ALA A 24 -4.19 -0.92 -8.17
C ALA A 24 -3.37 -1.94 -7.37
N GLU A 25 -2.26 -1.46 -6.79
CA GLU A 25 -1.38 -2.25 -5.93
C GLU A 25 -2.24 -2.81 -4.79
N ASN A 26 -2.48 -4.12 -4.80
CA ASN A 26 -3.30 -4.76 -3.77
C ASN A 26 -2.46 -4.88 -2.50
N TYR A 27 -2.75 -3.97 -1.57
CA TYR A 27 -2.09 -3.87 -0.27
C TYR A 27 -2.41 -5.07 0.60
N TYR A 28 -1.35 -5.70 1.06
CA TYR A 28 -1.38 -6.41 2.32
C TYR A 28 -0.17 -5.92 3.16
N PHE A 29 -0.07 -4.61 3.38
CA PHE A 29 1.06 -3.93 4.03
C PHE A 29 2.40 -3.96 3.27
N LYS A 30 2.57 -2.97 2.39
CA LYS A 30 3.86 -2.34 2.07
C LYS A 30 3.65 -0.83 2.09
N GLY A 31 4.35 -0.11 2.96
CA GLY A 31 4.71 1.28 2.67
C GLY A 31 5.96 1.27 1.80
N ALA A 32 5.77 1.50 0.50
CA ALA A 32 6.82 1.96 -0.40
C ALA A 32 6.10 2.55 -1.61
N SER A 33 6.09 3.88 -1.69
CA SER A 33 5.52 4.59 -2.84
C SER A 33 6.36 4.38 -4.09
N PRO A 34 5.76 4.11 -5.27
CA PRO A 34 6.43 4.32 -6.54
C PRO A 34 6.33 5.81 -6.89
N TYR A 35 7.48 6.49 -6.82
CA TYR A 35 7.79 7.75 -7.53
C TYR A 35 6.94 9.00 -7.29
N GLN A 36 7.56 10.03 -6.69
CA GLN A 36 7.31 11.42 -7.10
C GLN A 36 8.61 12.26 -7.02
N ARG A 37 9.31 12.37 -8.16
CA ARG A 37 10.28 13.45 -8.39
C ARG A 37 9.49 14.72 -8.74
N GLY A 38 9.18 15.52 -7.72
CA GLY A 38 8.84 16.94 -7.89
C GLY A 38 10.07 17.79 -7.56
N TYR A 39 10.73 18.33 -8.58
CA TYR A 39 11.80 19.32 -8.37
C TYR A 39 11.19 20.63 -7.85
N GLY A 40 11.35 20.88 -6.55
CA GLY A 40 11.17 22.22 -5.96
C GLY A 40 12.38 23.10 -6.30
N GLN A 41 12.13 24.17 -7.05
CA GLN A 41 13.07 25.23 -7.38
C GLN A 41 13.43 26.02 -6.11
N ARG A 42 14.71 26.07 -5.71
CA ARG A 42 15.23 27.02 -4.70
C ARG A 42 16.30 27.90 -5.32
N GLY A 43 16.10 29.21 -5.20
CA GLY A 43 16.90 30.27 -5.83
C GLY A 43 18.32 30.42 -5.26
N ALA A 44 19.21 30.95 -6.10
CA ALA A 44 20.63 31.17 -5.81
C ALA A 44 20.86 32.53 -5.12
N GLY A 45 21.55 32.52 -3.98
CA GLY A 45 22.05 33.70 -3.28
C GLY A 45 23.50 34.03 -3.65
N VAL A 46 23.92 35.27 -3.36
CA VAL A 46 25.24 35.88 -3.66
C VAL A 46 26.45 35.06 -3.19
N GLY A 47 26.29 34.15 -2.23
CA GLY A 47 27.35 33.30 -1.69
C GLY A 47 27.96 32.30 -2.67
N ASP A 48 27.20 31.81 -3.66
CA ASP A 48 27.73 30.83 -4.64
C ASP A 48 28.61 31.48 -5.72
N ILE A 49 28.39 32.76 -6.01
CA ILE A 49 29.15 33.51 -7.02
C ILE A 49 30.56 33.84 -6.52
N MET A 50 30.68 34.22 -5.24
CA MET A 50 31.99 34.50 -4.62
C MET A 50 32.86 33.23 -4.50
N ARG A 51 32.23 32.06 -4.33
CA ARG A 51 32.93 30.76 -4.32
C ARG A 51 33.48 30.35 -5.69
N GLY A 52 32.76 30.68 -6.76
CA GLY A 52 33.21 30.47 -8.14
C GLY A 52 34.42 31.33 -8.51
N LEU A 53 34.44 32.59 -8.06
CA LEU A 53 35.54 33.54 -8.29
C LEU A 53 36.85 33.11 -7.63
N TRP A 54 36.78 32.68 -6.37
CA TRP A 54 37.98 32.23 -5.64
C TRP A 54 38.66 31.03 -6.31
N ARG A 55 37.88 30.11 -6.89
CA ARG A 55 38.39 28.91 -7.60
C ARG A 55 39.03 29.24 -8.95
N PHE A 56 38.63 30.32 -9.61
CA PHE A 56 39.17 30.72 -10.91
C PHE A 56 40.50 31.49 -10.79
N PHE A 57 40.68 32.33 -9.77
CA PHE A 57 41.89 33.14 -9.60
C PHE A 57 43.03 32.43 -8.85
N LEU A 58 42.71 31.46 -7.98
CA LEU A 58 43.67 30.66 -7.21
C LEU A 58 44.84 30.07 -8.04
N PRO A 59 44.64 29.53 -9.26
CA PRO A 59 45.71 28.98 -10.07
C PRO A 59 46.62 30.04 -10.72
N ILE A 60 46.11 31.25 -10.97
CA ILE A 60 46.86 32.35 -11.58
C ILE A 60 47.72 33.03 -10.53
N ILE A 61 47.17 33.28 -9.34
CA ILE A 61 47.88 33.88 -8.19
C ILE A 61 49.02 32.97 -7.73
N ARG A 62 48.84 31.64 -7.76
CA ARG A 62 49.88 30.66 -7.40
C ARG A 62 51.02 30.52 -8.42
N ARG A 63 50.84 30.98 -9.67
CA ARG A 63 51.87 30.86 -10.72
C ARG A 63 52.74 32.09 -10.91
N VAL A 64 52.30 33.28 -10.45
CA VAL A 64 52.97 34.55 -10.81
C VAL A 64 53.73 35.22 -9.64
N GLY A 65 53.56 34.74 -8.39
CA GLY A 65 54.33 35.27 -7.26
C GLY A 65 53.97 36.72 -6.88
N SER A 66 54.59 37.23 -5.80
CA SER A 66 54.12 38.37 -4.99
C SER A 66 54.09 39.76 -5.64
N THR A 67 54.51 39.91 -6.89
CA THR A 67 54.63 41.23 -7.56
C THR A 67 53.38 41.67 -8.31
N VAL A 68 52.34 40.82 -8.43
CA VAL A 68 51.10 41.12 -9.18
C VAL A 68 49.86 41.28 -8.27
N SER A 69 50.05 41.25 -6.94
CA SER A 69 48.97 41.38 -5.94
C SER A 69 48.30 42.77 -5.92
N ALA A 70 49.07 43.84 -6.11
CA ALA A 70 48.55 45.21 -6.07
C ALA A 70 47.61 45.55 -7.25
N GLU A 71 47.83 44.95 -8.41
CA GLU A 71 47.10 45.29 -9.64
C GLU A 71 45.77 44.52 -9.73
N ALA A 72 45.72 43.29 -9.21
CA ALA A 72 44.48 42.53 -9.04
C ALA A 72 43.52 43.20 -8.04
N LEU A 73 44.05 43.75 -6.93
CA LEU A 73 43.27 44.52 -5.95
C LEU A 73 42.68 45.80 -6.55
N ASN A 74 43.48 46.56 -7.30
CA ASN A 74 43.01 47.78 -7.98
C ASN A 74 41.99 47.51 -9.10
N THR A 75 41.96 46.29 -9.66
CA THR A 75 40.96 45.88 -10.66
C THR A 75 39.65 45.49 -9.97
N GLY A 76 39.72 44.82 -8.82
CA GLY A 76 38.55 44.50 -8.00
C GLY A 76 37.83 45.74 -7.47
N GLN A 77 38.58 46.77 -7.07
CA GLN A 77 38.03 48.05 -6.60
C GLN A 77 37.27 48.80 -7.71
N ARG A 78 37.81 48.82 -8.93
CA ARG A 78 37.16 49.46 -10.10
C ARG A 78 35.89 48.75 -10.56
N VAL A 79 35.83 47.43 -10.42
CA VAL A 79 34.62 46.65 -10.70
C VAL A 79 33.54 46.95 -9.66
N LEU A 80 33.89 47.03 -8.38
CA LEU A 80 32.95 47.40 -7.32
C LEU A 80 32.44 48.84 -7.47
N GLU A 81 33.29 49.77 -7.88
CA GLU A 81 32.94 51.18 -8.09
C GLU A 81 31.95 51.37 -9.25
N ARG A 82 32.10 50.63 -10.36
CA ARG A 82 31.14 50.64 -11.48
C ARG A 82 29.83 49.92 -11.20
N VAL A 83 29.86 48.88 -10.37
CA VAL A 83 28.66 48.23 -9.87
C VAL A 83 27.89 49.19 -8.95
N ASN A 84 28.58 49.97 -8.13
CA ASN A 84 27.98 51.00 -7.29
C ASN A 84 27.40 52.18 -8.11
N GLN A 85 27.89 52.39 -9.33
CA GLN A 85 27.34 53.34 -10.32
C GLN A 85 26.19 52.75 -11.16
N GLY A 86 25.67 51.57 -10.79
CA GLY A 86 24.43 51.02 -11.34
C GLY A 86 24.58 50.11 -12.56
N GLN A 87 25.81 49.72 -12.94
CA GLN A 87 25.99 48.74 -14.03
C GLN A 87 25.79 47.29 -13.54
N PRO A 88 25.17 46.41 -14.36
CA PRO A 88 25.00 45.01 -14.00
C PRO A 88 26.36 44.34 -13.83
N ILE A 89 26.54 43.68 -12.68
CA ILE A 89 27.80 43.08 -12.21
C ILE A 89 28.51 42.28 -13.30
N LYS A 90 27.76 41.55 -14.12
CA LYS A 90 28.30 40.69 -15.18
C LYS A 90 29.03 41.47 -16.28
N GLU A 91 28.55 42.66 -16.66
CA GLU A 91 29.15 43.47 -17.74
C GLU A 91 30.33 44.30 -17.25
N ALA A 92 30.24 44.84 -16.03
CA ALA A 92 31.36 45.48 -15.35
C ALA A 92 32.54 44.49 -15.17
N PHE A 93 32.23 43.22 -14.87
CA PHE A 93 33.24 42.18 -14.69
C PHE A 93 33.92 41.74 -16.00
N ILE A 94 33.17 41.61 -17.09
CA ILE A 94 33.72 41.17 -18.38
C ILE A 94 34.61 42.24 -19.01
N SER A 95 34.22 43.51 -18.88
CA SER A 95 34.96 44.64 -19.47
C SER A 95 36.29 44.91 -18.74
N GLU A 96 36.28 44.94 -17.41
CA GLU A 96 37.49 45.17 -16.61
C GLU A 96 38.34 43.91 -16.46
N GLY A 97 37.75 42.71 -16.45
CA GLY A 97 38.48 41.44 -16.40
C GLY A 97 39.38 41.22 -17.62
N LYS A 98 38.92 41.60 -18.83
CA LYS A 98 39.74 41.54 -20.04
C LYS A 98 40.90 42.55 -20.03
N ARG A 99 40.70 43.74 -19.44
CA ARG A 99 41.76 44.73 -19.28
C ARG A 99 42.81 44.28 -18.26
N GLY A 100 42.38 43.82 -17.08
CA GLY A 100 43.29 43.32 -16.04
C GLY A 100 44.15 42.15 -16.52
N ILE A 101 43.59 41.23 -17.29
CA ILE A 101 44.34 40.10 -17.88
C ILE A 101 45.38 40.59 -18.90
N ASN A 102 45.05 41.57 -19.74
CA ASN A 102 46.00 42.12 -20.71
C ASN A 102 47.17 42.86 -20.04
N THR A 103 46.92 43.62 -18.96
CA THR A 103 47.98 44.31 -18.21
C THR A 103 48.90 43.32 -17.48
N VAL A 104 48.34 42.23 -16.96
CA VAL A 104 49.08 41.14 -16.29
C VAL A 104 49.92 40.33 -17.27
N LEU A 105 49.42 40.09 -18.50
CA LEU A 105 50.16 39.42 -19.57
C LEU A 105 51.31 40.27 -20.12
N GLU A 106 51.14 41.59 -20.16
CA GLU A 106 52.15 42.54 -20.65
C GLU A 106 53.28 42.75 -19.63
N LYS A 107 52.96 42.81 -18.34
CA LYS A 107 53.96 42.84 -17.24
C LYS A 107 54.63 41.49 -16.97
N GLY A 108 54.04 40.38 -17.45
CA GLY A 108 54.53 39.01 -17.29
C GLY A 108 55.45 38.49 -18.40
N GLY A 109 55.80 39.31 -19.42
CA GLY A 109 56.84 38.98 -20.39
C GLY A 109 56.54 37.85 -21.38
N LEU A 110 55.27 37.63 -21.77
CA LEU A 110 54.90 36.62 -22.77
C LEU A 110 54.66 37.26 -24.16
N PRO A 111 55.24 36.72 -25.25
CA PRO A 111 55.18 37.37 -26.56
C PRO A 111 53.80 37.25 -27.22
N LYS A 112 53.34 38.38 -27.77
CA LYS A 112 52.20 38.50 -28.69
C LYS A 112 52.77 38.37 -30.11
N GLN A 113 52.38 37.38 -30.91
CA GLN A 113 52.11 37.47 -32.38
C GLN A 113 52.25 36.12 -33.13
N PHE A 114 51.27 35.89 -34.02
CA PHE A 114 51.12 34.76 -34.96
C PHE A 114 51.89 35.02 -36.28
N GLY A 115 52.40 33.97 -36.95
CA GLY A 115 53.00 34.06 -38.28
C GLY A 115 53.12 32.73 -39.04
N THR A 116 52.78 32.78 -40.33
CA THR A 116 52.60 31.72 -41.34
C THR A 116 53.89 31.17 -41.96
N GLY A 117 53.97 29.85 -42.22
CA GLY A 117 54.98 29.23 -43.10
C GLY A 117 54.56 27.82 -43.57
N ARG A 118 54.62 27.55 -44.88
CA ARG A 118 54.08 26.34 -45.54
C ARG A 118 55.15 25.67 -46.44
N LYS A 119 55.00 24.34 -46.60
CA LYS A 119 55.53 23.35 -47.61
C LYS A 119 56.43 22.27 -46.96
N THR A 120 56.31 20.96 -47.20
CA THR A 120 56.20 20.24 -48.49
C THR A 120 55.66 18.78 -48.38
N ILE A 121 54.61 18.45 -49.16
CA ILE A 121 54.22 17.24 -49.95
C ILE A 121 54.65 15.79 -49.55
N LYS A 122 53.69 14.87 -49.29
CA LYS A 122 53.24 13.74 -50.16
C LYS A 122 52.37 12.71 -49.40
N GLY A 123 51.24 12.32 -50.01
CA GLY A 123 50.47 11.12 -49.65
C GLY A 123 48.96 11.25 -49.90
N LYS A 124 48.48 10.76 -51.05
CA LYS A 124 47.04 10.63 -51.34
C LYS A 124 46.39 9.64 -50.35
N ARG A 125 45.48 10.12 -49.50
CA ARG A 125 44.36 9.33 -48.98
C ARG A 125 43.10 10.19 -48.99
N ILE A 126 42.03 9.56 -49.47
CA ILE A 126 40.65 10.04 -49.60
C ILE A 126 40.20 10.67 -48.25
N PRO A 127 39.54 11.84 -48.21
CA PRO A 127 39.13 12.43 -46.93
C PRO A 127 37.93 11.64 -46.38
N SER A 128 38.22 10.72 -45.46
CA SER A 128 37.23 10.23 -44.49
C SER A 128 36.84 11.40 -43.58
N HIS A 129 35.53 11.61 -43.46
CA HIS A 129 34.82 12.50 -42.52
C HIS A 129 35.65 13.25 -41.48
N GLN A 130 35.44 14.58 -41.45
CA GLN A 130 35.76 15.46 -40.33
C GLN A 130 35.59 14.76 -38.99
N THR A 131 36.71 14.43 -38.35
CA THR A 131 36.71 13.94 -36.98
C THR A 131 36.52 15.16 -36.10
N PHE A 132 35.26 15.45 -35.75
CA PHE A 132 34.97 16.39 -34.68
C PHE A 132 35.70 15.89 -33.43
N ILE A 133 36.75 16.60 -33.00
CA ILE A 133 37.39 16.39 -31.71
C ILE A 133 36.39 16.89 -30.66
N GLY A 134 35.39 16.08 -30.35
CA GLY A 134 34.46 16.35 -29.27
C GLY A 134 35.21 16.36 -27.94
N GLN A 135 35.02 17.40 -27.13
CA GLN A 135 35.49 17.42 -25.75
C GLN A 135 35.02 16.13 -25.05
N LYS A 136 35.96 15.35 -24.51
CA LYS A 136 35.64 14.16 -23.70
C LYS A 136 34.86 14.61 -22.46
N LYS A 137 33.55 14.43 -22.49
CA LYS A 137 32.68 14.61 -21.32
C LYS A 137 32.98 13.47 -20.34
N LYS A 138 33.09 13.81 -19.06
CA LYS A 138 33.33 12.83 -17.98
C LYS A 138 32.01 12.53 -17.30
N ARG A 139 31.76 11.23 -17.05
CA ARG A 139 30.74 10.81 -16.10
C ARG A 139 31.13 11.25 -14.69
N ILE A 140 30.15 11.37 -13.82
CA ILE A 140 30.38 11.69 -12.40
C ILE A 140 31.04 10.51 -11.69
N ASP A 141 30.60 9.29 -12.00
CA ASP A 141 31.18 8.05 -11.52
C ASP A 141 31.31 7.03 -12.67
N ARG A 142 32.21 6.05 -12.55
CA ARG A 142 32.36 5.00 -13.55
C ARG A 142 31.13 4.11 -13.61
N ASP A 143 30.50 3.87 -12.46
CA ASP A 143 29.41 2.91 -12.28
C ASP A 143 28.03 3.57 -12.47
N SER A 144 27.97 4.90 -12.69
CA SER A 144 26.73 5.59 -13.05
C SER A 144 26.29 5.21 -14.47
N LEU A 145 25.05 4.72 -14.61
CA LEU A 145 24.45 4.38 -15.90
C LEU A 145 24.16 5.64 -16.73
N ASP A 146 24.37 5.54 -18.03
CA ASP A 146 23.96 6.58 -18.96
C ASP A 146 22.44 6.54 -19.11
N THR A 147 21.79 7.70 -18.91
CA THR A 147 20.37 7.88 -19.22
C THR A 147 20.24 9.00 -20.24
N ILE A 148 19.30 8.85 -21.16
CA ILE A 148 18.83 9.94 -22.01
C ILE A 148 17.61 10.59 -21.35
N THR A 149 17.40 11.88 -21.62
CA THR A 149 16.20 12.57 -21.13
C THR A 149 15.00 12.11 -21.96
N ASN A 150 13.89 11.72 -21.32
CA ASN A 150 12.65 11.29 -21.99
C ASN A 150 12.15 12.32 -23.02
N ALA A 151 12.48 13.61 -22.85
CA ALA A 151 12.17 14.67 -23.82
C ALA A 151 12.87 14.51 -25.19
N VAL A 152 13.85 13.62 -25.32
CA VAL A 152 14.61 13.34 -26.55
C VAL A 152 14.20 11.98 -27.16
N GLU A 153 13.36 11.18 -26.48
CA GLU A 153 12.76 9.93 -27.00
C GLU A 153 11.57 10.23 -27.93
N ILE A 154 11.75 11.16 -28.87
CA ILE A 154 10.67 11.71 -29.72
C ILE A 154 10.13 10.67 -30.73
N PHE A 155 10.88 9.59 -30.96
CA PHE A 155 10.52 8.52 -31.88
C PHE A 155 9.95 7.26 -31.19
N GLN A 156 9.92 7.24 -29.85
CA GLN A 156 9.38 6.10 -29.12
C GLN A 156 7.87 6.28 -28.95
N VAL A 157 7.11 5.36 -29.56
CA VAL A 157 5.67 5.28 -29.37
C VAL A 157 5.40 4.42 -28.13
N PRO A 158 4.46 4.82 -27.24
CA PRO A 158 4.07 3.98 -26.12
C PRO A 158 3.68 2.56 -26.59
N PRO A 159 4.04 1.51 -25.82
CA PRO A 159 3.68 0.14 -26.19
C PRO A 159 2.16 -0.02 -26.24
N THR A 160 1.68 -0.77 -27.23
CA THR A 160 0.24 -1.08 -27.38
C THR A 160 -0.07 -2.38 -26.66
N ASN A 161 -1.09 -2.38 -25.79
CA ASN A 161 -1.58 -3.61 -25.19
C ASN A 161 -2.38 -4.41 -26.23
N VAL A 162 -1.85 -5.56 -26.62
CA VAL A 162 -2.43 -6.48 -27.61
C VAL A 162 -2.98 -7.76 -26.99
N THR A 163 -3.11 -7.82 -25.67
CA THR A 163 -3.49 -9.06 -24.96
C THR A 163 -5.00 -9.23 -24.82
N ILE A 164 -5.72 -8.14 -24.56
CA ILE A 164 -7.14 -8.14 -24.23
C ILE A 164 -7.93 -7.64 -25.45
N SER A 165 -8.89 -8.46 -25.90
CA SER A 165 -9.85 -8.13 -26.95
C SER A 165 -10.95 -7.21 -26.44
N SER A 166 -11.56 -7.60 -25.33
CA SER A 166 -12.74 -6.98 -24.77
C SER A 166 -12.74 -7.20 -23.26
N SER A 167 -13.30 -6.25 -22.51
CA SER A 167 -13.50 -6.43 -21.07
C SER A 167 -14.86 -5.91 -20.66
N LYS A 168 -15.59 -6.69 -19.87
CA LYS A 168 -16.97 -6.41 -19.47
C LYS A 168 -17.13 -6.69 -17.98
N THR A 169 -17.97 -5.91 -17.31
CA THR A 169 -18.35 -6.14 -15.92
C THR A 169 -19.75 -6.74 -15.90
N PHE A 170 -19.89 -7.89 -15.26
CA PHE A 170 -21.15 -8.61 -15.11
C PHE A 170 -21.72 -8.38 -13.72
N GLU A 171 -23.02 -8.14 -13.65
CA GLU A 171 -23.78 -8.13 -12.40
C GLU A 171 -24.32 -9.54 -12.15
N ILE A 172 -24.01 -10.08 -10.97
CA ILE A 172 -24.46 -11.40 -10.51
C ILE A 172 -25.31 -11.19 -9.27
N LEU A 173 -26.53 -11.71 -9.33
CA LEU A 173 -27.48 -11.70 -8.21
C LEU A 173 -27.29 -12.93 -7.34
N PRO A 174 -27.68 -12.88 -6.05
CA PRO A 174 -27.69 -14.05 -5.20
C PRO A 174 -28.68 -15.09 -5.75
N SER A 175 -28.33 -16.36 -5.59
CA SER A 175 -29.12 -17.50 -6.05
C SER A 175 -30.36 -17.70 -5.19
N ASN A 176 -30.30 -17.29 -3.93
CA ASN A 176 -31.38 -17.35 -2.96
C ASN A 176 -31.89 -15.94 -2.59
N PRO A 177 -33.15 -15.82 -2.11
CA PRO A 177 -33.68 -14.55 -1.63
C PRO A 177 -32.86 -13.98 -0.46
N LEU A 178 -32.73 -12.65 -0.37
CA LEU A 178 -31.97 -11.96 0.68
C LEU A 178 -32.53 -12.13 2.10
N THR A 179 -33.72 -12.72 2.25
CA THR A 179 -34.29 -13.10 3.54
C THR A 179 -33.71 -14.41 4.08
N ASP A 180 -33.15 -15.24 3.21
CA ASP A 180 -32.59 -16.54 3.53
C ASP A 180 -31.06 -16.44 3.56
N THR A 181 -30.47 -16.75 4.70
CA THR A 181 -29.01 -16.70 4.91
C THR A 181 -28.48 -18.11 5.04
N PRO A 182 -27.34 -18.45 4.43
CA PRO A 182 -26.33 -17.58 3.81
C PRO A 182 -26.65 -17.16 2.36
N PHE A 183 -26.07 -16.05 1.88
CA PHE A 183 -26.23 -15.59 0.50
C PHE A 183 -25.27 -16.31 -0.44
N HIS A 184 -25.80 -16.92 -1.52
CA HIS A 184 -25.02 -17.70 -2.47
C HIS A 184 -24.84 -16.98 -3.81
N PHE A 185 -23.61 -16.69 -4.18
CA PHE A 185 -23.26 -16.18 -5.51
C PHE A 185 -22.52 -17.25 -6.30
N LYS A 186 -22.91 -17.44 -7.55
CA LYS A 186 -22.30 -18.41 -8.45
C LYS A 186 -21.80 -17.71 -9.72
N ILE A 187 -20.49 -17.74 -9.93
CA ILE A 187 -19.88 -17.35 -11.20
C ILE A 187 -19.78 -18.60 -12.05
N HIS A 188 -20.70 -18.76 -12.98
CA HIS A 188 -20.70 -19.90 -13.90
C HIS A 188 -19.44 -19.94 -14.76
N SER A 189 -19.00 -21.16 -15.04
CA SER A 189 -17.93 -21.47 -15.98
C SER A 189 -18.22 -20.83 -17.35
N SER A 190 -17.23 -20.08 -17.86
CA SER A 190 -17.30 -19.38 -19.14
C SER A 190 -15.97 -19.41 -19.86
N GLU A 191 -15.97 -19.14 -21.16
CA GLU A 191 -14.75 -19.02 -21.97
C GLU A 191 -13.91 -17.78 -21.59
N ASN A 192 -14.54 -16.77 -20.97
CA ASN A 192 -13.86 -15.57 -20.52
C ASN A 192 -12.94 -15.86 -19.33
N PHE A 193 -11.83 -15.13 -19.27
CA PHE A 193 -10.98 -15.06 -18.08
C PHE A 193 -11.64 -14.14 -17.04
N ILE A 194 -11.39 -14.40 -15.75
CA ILE A 194 -11.99 -13.63 -14.65
C ILE A 194 -10.92 -12.82 -13.94
N ASP A 195 -11.15 -11.52 -13.77
CA ASP A 195 -10.30 -10.66 -12.95
C ASP A 195 -10.82 -10.66 -11.50
N LEU A 196 -10.29 -11.59 -10.70
CA LEU A 196 -10.61 -11.70 -9.28
C LEU A 196 -10.19 -10.46 -8.49
N SER A 197 -9.19 -9.71 -8.98
CA SER A 197 -8.76 -8.47 -8.35
C SER A 197 -9.80 -7.35 -8.42
N LYS A 198 -10.75 -7.46 -9.36
CA LYS A 198 -11.85 -6.53 -9.60
C LYS A 198 -13.22 -7.20 -9.43
N CYS A 199 -13.36 -7.94 -8.35
CA CYS A 199 -14.64 -8.44 -7.87
C CYS A 199 -15.13 -7.58 -6.70
N TYR A 200 -16.28 -6.94 -6.89
CA TYR A 200 -16.84 -6.00 -5.94
C TYR A 200 -18.21 -6.48 -5.47
N LEU A 201 -18.43 -6.42 -4.17
CA LEU A 201 -19.72 -6.64 -3.56
C LEU A 201 -20.42 -5.30 -3.40
N PHE A 202 -21.60 -5.17 -3.99
CA PHE A 202 -22.49 -4.04 -3.81
C PHE A 202 -23.59 -4.43 -2.84
N THR A 203 -23.85 -3.58 -1.86
CA THR A 203 -24.85 -3.79 -0.83
C THR A 203 -25.66 -2.54 -0.57
N GLU A 204 -26.97 -2.70 -0.37
CA GLU A 204 -27.85 -1.63 0.09
C GLU A 204 -28.48 -2.04 1.41
N PHE A 205 -28.33 -1.19 2.42
CA PHE A 205 -28.78 -1.48 3.79
C PHE A 205 -29.82 -0.48 4.26
N ARG A 206 -30.64 -0.91 5.23
CA ARG A 206 -31.54 -0.05 6.00
C ARG A 206 -31.54 -0.44 7.48
N ILE A 207 -31.68 0.55 8.35
CA ILE A 207 -31.81 0.37 9.80
C ILE A 207 -33.23 0.77 10.21
N ARG A 208 -33.93 -0.09 10.96
CA ARG A 208 -35.24 0.16 11.58
C ARG A 208 -35.17 -0.15 13.07
N LYS A 209 -36.15 0.29 13.85
CA LYS A 209 -36.33 -0.08 15.26
C LYS A 209 -37.54 -0.97 15.45
N GLU A 210 -37.53 -1.83 16.45
CA GLU A 210 -38.74 -2.53 16.91
C GLU A 210 -39.52 -1.62 17.86
N ASN A 211 -40.84 -1.51 17.65
CA ASN A 211 -41.73 -0.90 18.62
C ASN A 211 -42.05 -1.88 19.77
N ALA A 212 -42.81 -1.42 20.77
CA ALA A 212 -43.23 -2.25 21.91
C ALA A 212 -44.03 -3.51 21.51
N ASN A 213 -44.61 -3.52 20.31
CA ASN A 213 -45.37 -4.63 19.74
C ASN A 213 -44.52 -5.53 18.82
N GLY A 214 -43.19 -5.32 18.76
CA GLY A 214 -42.25 -6.08 17.92
C GLY A 214 -42.33 -5.76 16.41
N GLN A 215 -43.04 -4.71 16.00
CA GLN A 215 -43.15 -4.31 14.61
C GLN A 215 -42.04 -3.32 14.23
N PRO A 216 -41.49 -3.41 13.01
CA PRO A 216 -40.44 -2.54 12.56
C PRO A 216 -40.96 -1.14 12.20
N VAL A 217 -40.44 -0.12 12.87
CA VAL A 217 -40.75 1.31 12.67
C VAL A 217 -39.48 2.04 12.25
N ASN A 218 -39.64 3.14 11.51
CA ASN A 218 -38.50 3.95 11.09
C ASN A 218 -37.82 4.61 12.30
N ILE A 219 -36.49 4.72 12.24
CA ILE A 219 -35.70 5.45 13.23
C ILE A 219 -35.90 6.97 13.02
N THR A 220 -35.89 7.74 14.10
CA THR A 220 -35.98 9.22 14.03
C THR A 220 -34.59 9.87 14.04
N LEU A 221 -34.51 11.18 13.78
CA LEU A 221 -33.25 11.95 13.77
C LEU A 221 -32.50 11.90 15.12
N ASP A 222 -33.25 11.87 16.22
CA ASP A 222 -32.70 11.92 17.57
C ASP A 222 -32.09 10.59 18.01
N GLU A 223 -32.37 9.49 17.31
CA GLU A 223 -31.86 8.17 17.68
C GLU A 223 -30.38 8.04 17.40
N ASN A 224 -29.62 7.63 18.42
CA ASN A 224 -28.17 7.55 18.36
C ASN A 224 -27.72 6.15 17.90
N VAL A 225 -27.99 5.80 16.64
CA VAL A 225 -27.60 4.51 16.06
C VAL A 225 -26.78 4.69 14.79
N ALA A 226 -25.69 3.95 14.68
CA ALA A 226 -24.82 3.90 13.49
C ALA A 226 -24.33 2.47 13.25
N PRO A 227 -24.08 2.06 11.98
CA PRO A 227 -23.39 0.81 11.73
C PRO A 227 -21.91 0.89 12.14
N ILE A 228 -21.27 -0.26 12.35
CA ILE A 228 -19.83 -0.41 12.51
C ILE A 228 -19.04 0.09 11.29
N GLN A 229 -17.72 0.26 11.46
CA GLN A 229 -16.87 0.77 10.38
C GLN A 229 -16.86 -0.18 9.19
N MET A 230 -16.82 0.38 7.98
CA MET A 230 -16.68 -0.37 6.73
C MET A 230 -17.78 -1.43 6.55
N ILE A 231 -19.03 -1.04 6.82
CA ILE A 231 -20.19 -1.95 6.83
C ILE A 231 -20.36 -2.73 5.51
N GLY A 232 -19.87 -2.23 4.38
CA GLY A 232 -19.89 -2.95 3.09
C GLY A 232 -19.13 -4.28 3.10
N ASN A 233 -18.13 -4.44 3.98
CA ASN A 233 -17.42 -5.71 4.20
C ASN A 233 -17.67 -6.30 5.59
N THR A 234 -17.77 -5.48 6.63
CA THR A 234 -17.83 -5.96 8.03
C THR A 234 -19.20 -6.51 8.45
N PHE A 235 -20.23 -6.33 7.63
CA PHE A 235 -21.50 -7.02 7.82
C PHE A 235 -21.36 -8.55 7.65
N ILE A 236 -20.27 -9.04 7.05
CA ILE A 236 -20.04 -10.46 6.79
C ILE A 236 -19.39 -11.11 8.02
N ASN A 237 -20.04 -12.14 8.55
CA ASN A 237 -19.51 -12.99 9.61
C ASN A 237 -18.53 -14.01 9.04
N ASN A 238 -19.03 -14.83 8.12
CA ASN A 238 -18.26 -15.87 7.46
C ASN A 238 -18.41 -15.78 5.94
N MET A 239 -17.30 -15.95 5.24
CA MET A 239 -17.22 -16.06 3.80
C MET A 239 -16.51 -17.36 3.44
N ARG A 240 -17.15 -18.16 2.59
CA ARG A 240 -16.55 -19.35 1.99
C ARG A 240 -16.47 -19.16 0.49
N ILE A 241 -15.33 -19.48 -0.08
CA ILE A 241 -15.12 -19.46 -1.52
C ILE A 241 -14.64 -20.83 -1.94
N SER A 242 -15.35 -21.39 -2.90
CA SER A 242 -14.98 -22.64 -3.56
C SER A 242 -14.79 -22.38 -5.04
N ILE A 243 -13.83 -23.06 -5.64
CA ILE A 243 -13.66 -23.06 -7.09
C ILE A 243 -13.71 -24.51 -7.56
N ASN A 244 -14.59 -24.80 -8.52
CA ASN A 244 -14.86 -26.15 -9.01
C ASN A 244 -15.13 -27.16 -7.88
N GLY A 245 -15.91 -26.74 -6.86
CA GLY A 245 -16.28 -27.57 -5.71
C GLY A 245 -15.20 -27.76 -4.64
N ARG A 246 -13.98 -27.24 -4.81
CA ARG A 246 -12.93 -27.26 -3.78
C ARG A 246 -12.89 -25.93 -3.02
N GLU A 247 -13.04 -25.98 -1.70
CA GLU A 247 -12.90 -24.81 -0.83
C GLU A 247 -11.46 -24.29 -0.87
N ILE A 248 -11.29 -23.01 -1.21
CA ILE A 248 -10.00 -22.33 -1.26
C ILE A 248 -9.81 -21.31 -0.13
N PHE A 249 -10.91 -20.77 0.39
CA PHE A 249 -10.90 -19.73 1.40
C PHE A 249 -12.10 -19.88 2.32
N ASN A 250 -11.83 -19.77 3.62
CA ASN A 250 -12.84 -19.79 4.66
C ASN A 250 -12.36 -18.90 5.80
N SER A 251 -13.14 -17.88 6.13
CA SER A 251 -12.80 -16.91 7.17
C SER A 251 -13.05 -17.38 8.59
N ASN A 252 -13.68 -18.54 8.78
CA ASN A 252 -13.99 -19.15 10.08
C ASN A 252 -14.70 -18.18 11.06
N SER A 253 -15.74 -17.49 10.58
CA SER A 253 -16.55 -16.54 11.36
C SER A 253 -15.77 -15.33 11.91
N LEU A 254 -14.63 -15.00 11.29
CA LEU A 254 -13.79 -13.85 11.65
C LEU A 254 -13.55 -12.92 10.47
N TYR A 255 -14.41 -12.96 9.44
CA TYR A 255 -14.23 -12.15 8.24
C TYR A 255 -14.19 -10.65 8.56
N ALA A 256 -15.14 -10.16 9.36
CA ALA A 256 -15.18 -8.76 9.78
C ALA A 256 -13.87 -8.30 10.43
N TYR A 257 -13.28 -9.11 11.30
CA TYR A 257 -12.00 -8.82 11.95
C TYR A 257 -10.82 -8.87 10.97
N LYS A 258 -10.77 -9.89 10.10
CA LYS A 258 -9.75 -10.01 9.05
C LYS A 258 -9.75 -8.74 8.20
N THR A 259 -10.90 -8.40 7.64
CA THR A 259 -11.00 -7.27 6.72
C THR A 259 -10.75 -5.96 7.40
N TYR A 260 -11.20 -5.79 8.65
CA TYR A 260 -10.86 -4.62 9.45
C TYR A 260 -9.34 -4.50 9.64
N PHE A 261 -8.63 -5.55 10.07
CA PHE A 261 -7.17 -5.50 10.19
C PHE A 261 -6.48 -5.18 8.85
N SER A 262 -6.87 -5.87 7.77
CA SER A 262 -6.34 -5.62 6.43
C SER A 262 -6.48 -4.14 6.05
N HIS A 263 -7.67 -3.55 6.20
CA HIS A 263 -7.93 -2.20 5.73
C HIS A 263 -7.41 -1.12 6.67
N GLU A 264 -7.59 -1.30 7.98
CA GLU A 264 -7.17 -0.36 9.01
C GLU A 264 -5.66 -0.19 9.02
N LEU A 265 -4.90 -1.25 8.82
CA LEU A 265 -3.45 -1.15 8.85
C LEU A 265 -2.85 -0.80 7.46
N SER A 266 -3.56 -0.99 6.32
CA SER A 266 -2.90 -1.08 4.99
C SER A 266 -3.07 0.18 4.19
N TYR A 267 -4.27 0.77 4.28
CA TYR A 267 -4.61 1.92 3.47
C TYR A 267 -4.07 3.18 4.12
N SER A 268 -3.52 4.05 3.29
CA SER A 268 -3.06 5.34 3.74
C SER A 268 -4.24 6.19 4.24
N LEU A 269 -3.93 7.19 5.07
CA LEU A 269 -4.94 8.15 5.52
C LEU A 269 -5.73 8.76 4.36
N GLY A 270 -5.06 9.09 3.24
CA GLY A 270 -5.72 9.65 2.05
C GLY A 270 -6.73 8.70 1.40
N ALA A 271 -6.46 7.39 1.40
CA ALA A 271 -7.39 6.39 0.91
C ALA A 271 -8.61 6.23 1.85
N LYS A 272 -8.34 6.18 3.16
CA LYS A 272 -9.34 6.12 4.23
C LYS A 272 -10.29 7.32 4.27
N SER A 273 -9.81 8.51 3.89
CA SER A 273 -10.64 9.71 3.82
C SER A 273 -11.32 9.93 2.47
N SER A 274 -11.03 9.12 1.44
CA SER A 274 -11.54 9.30 0.08
C SER A 274 -12.38 8.11 -0.38
N HIS A 275 -11.80 7.20 -1.15
CA HIS A 275 -12.53 6.14 -1.85
C HIS A 275 -13.01 5.02 -0.92
N LEU A 276 -12.40 4.82 0.26
CA LEU A 276 -12.89 3.85 1.23
C LEU A 276 -14.24 4.24 1.85
N ASN A 277 -14.69 5.49 1.69
CA ASN A 277 -16.06 5.89 2.03
C ASN A 277 -17.10 5.06 1.26
N SER A 278 -16.77 4.59 0.04
CA SER A 278 -17.65 3.71 -0.74
C SER A 278 -17.91 2.37 -0.06
N ALA A 279 -16.95 1.86 0.73
CA ALA A 279 -17.11 0.66 1.55
C ALA A 279 -17.71 0.97 2.93
N GLY A 280 -18.01 2.23 3.24
CA GLY A 280 -18.57 2.69 4.51
C GLY A 280 -17.53 2.96 5.60
N TYR A 281 -16.26 3.18 5.23
CA TYR A 281 -15.22 3.59 6.17
C TYR A 281 -15.23 5.12 6.33
N TYR A 282 -15.24 5.61 7.57
CA TYR A 282 -15.16 7.04 7.86
C TYR A 282 -14.03 7.30 8.85
N TYR A 283 -12.96 7.94 8.38
CA TYR A 283 -11.82 8.27 9.25
C TYR A 283 -12.20 9.30 10.32
N ASP A 284 -11.68 9.11 11.53
CA ASP A 284 -11.73 10.07 12.63
C ASP A 284 -10.44 9.94 13.46
N SER A 285 -9.87 11.07 13.88
CA SER A 285 -8.72 11.11 14.78
C SER A 285 -9.11 10.99 16.25
N GLY A 286 -10.41 11.03 16.54
CA GLY A 286 -10.99 10.79 17.86
C GLY A 286 -10.60 9.44 18.43
N VAL A 287 -10.56 9.38 19.76
CA VAL A 287 -10.22 8.15 20.50
C VAL A 287 -11.41 7.21 20.65
N SER A 288 -12.65 7.70 20.54
CA SER A 288 -13.88 6.93 20.73
C SER A 288 -14.44 6.45 19.39
N GLN A 289 -14.96 5.23 19.34
CA GLN A 289 -15.62 4.67 18.14
C GLN A 289 -17.14 4.87 18.17
N GLU A 290 -17.67 5.13 19.37
CA GLU A 290 -19.08 5.27 19.73
C GLU A 290 -19.54 6.74 19.72
N SER A 291 -18.61 7.67 19.52
CA SER A 291 -18.86 9.11 19.48
C SER A 291 -17.82 9.80 18.62
N GLY A 292 -18.18 10.87 17.92
CA GLY A 292 -17.24 11.66 17.13
C GLY A 292 -17.73 11.90 15.71
N ALA A 293 -16.85 12.44 14.87
CA ALA A 293 -17.19 12.79 13.50
C ALA A 293 -17.46 11.55 12.64
N SER A 294 -16.69 10.47 12.83
CA SER A 294 -16.93 9.20 12.12
C SER A 294 -18.28 8.59 12.46
N PHE A 295 -18.59 8.48 13.76
CA PHE A 295 -19.86 7.92 14.23
C PHE A 295 -21.05 8.74 13.68
N ASN A 296 -20.98 10.07 13.78
CA ASN A 296 -22.02 10.96 13.27
C ASN A 296 -22.19 10.84 11.74
N SER A 297 -21.10 10.68 11.00
CA SER A 297 -21.15 10.52 9.54
C SER A 297 -21.85 9.20 9.16
N ARG A 298 -21.53 8.10 9.86
CA ARG A 298 -22.18 6.79 9.67
C ARG A 298 -23.65 6.80 10.10
N LYS A 299 -23.98 7.43 11.24
CA LYS A 299 -25.37 7.65 11.69
C LYS A 299 -26.17 8.39 10.61
N ASN A 300 -25.61 9.48 10.10
CA ASN A 300 -26.29 10.32 9.13
C ASN A 300 -26.73 9.54 7.89
N LEU A 301 -26.00 8.51 7.47
CA LEU A 301 -26.38 7.66 6.33
C LEU A 301 -27.75 6.99 6.47
N PHE A 302 -28.23 6.72 7.69
CA PHE A 302 -29.45 5.93 7.92
C PHE A 302 -30.60 6.70 8.56
N VAL A 303 -30.44 8.00 8.79
CA VAL A 303 -31.49 8.87 9.37
C VAL A 303 -32.82 8.70 8.64
N ASN A 304 -33.91 8.64 9.41
CA ASN A 304 -35.28 8.37 8.91
C ASN A 304 -35.43 7.01 8.22
N SER A 305 -34.57 6.04 8.55
CA SER A 305 -34.51 4.72 7.92
C SER A 305 -34.34 4.80 6.40
N ARG A 306 -33.60 5.80 5.92
CA ARG A 306 -33.20 5.86 4.51
C ARG A 306 -32.23 4.72 4.20
N THR A 307 -32.20 4.33 2.94
CA THR A 307 -31.29 3.28 2.47
C THR A 307 -29.94 3.91 2.14
N ALA A 308 -28.87 3.14 2.37
CA ALA A 308 -27.52 3.55 2.03
C ALA A 308 -26.83 2.44 1.25
N GLN A 309 -26.15 2.83 0.18
CA GLN A 309 -25.46 1.93 -0.73
C GLN A 309 -23.95 1.93 -0.45
N PHE A 310 -23.36 0.75 -0.54
CA PHE A 310 -21.93 0.52 -0.36
C PHE A 310 -21.42 -0.40 -1.45
N ILE A 311 -20.17 -0.20 -1.84
CA ILE A 311 -19.45 -1.10 -2.72
C ILE A 311 -18.06 -1.32 -2.15
N SER A 312 -17.67 -2.58 -2.01
CA SER A 312 -16.37 -2.96 -1.48
C SER A 312 -15.78 -4.11 -2.27
N LYS A 313 -14.45 -4.18 -2.29
CA LYS A 313 -13.75 -5.35 -2.82
C LYS A 313 -13.88 -6.51 -1.82
N LEU A 314 -14.08 -7.73 -2.33
CA LEU A 314 -14.03 -8.94 -1.51
C LEU A 314 -12.60 -9.17 -1.01
N ASP A 315 -12.44 -9.28 0.31
CA ASP A 315 -11.15 -9.51 0.97
C ASP A 315 -10.93 -11.02 1.19
N ALA A 316 -10.66 -11.72 0.10
CA ALA A 316 -10.26 -13.11 0.09
C ALA A 316 -8.87 -13.27 -0.54
N ASP A 317 -8.14 -14.29 -0.09
CA ASP A 317 -6.70 -14.38 -0.36
C ASP A 317 -6.36 -14.40 -1.86
N LEU A 318 -7.14 -15.14 -2.65
CA LEU A 318 -7.04 -15.23 -4.12
C LEU A 318 -7.58 -14.00 -4.85
N PHE A 319 -8.38 -13.16 -4.20
CA PHE A 319 -8.97 -11.95 -4.80
C PHE A 319 -8.01 -10.77 -4.76
N ASN A 320 -6.90 -10.89 -4.05
CA ASN A 320 -5.92 -9.82 -3.93
C ASN A 320 -4.66 -10.08 -4.78
N GLN A 321 -4.52 -11.24 -5.40
CA GLN A 321 -3.48 -11.45 -6.41
C GLN A 321 -3.88 -10.81 -7.76
N PRO A 322 -2.93 -10.29 -8.55
CA PRO A 322 -3.23 -9.47 -9.74
C PRO A 322 -3.47 -10.26 -11.04
N GLN A 323 -3.23 -11.57 -11.06
CA GLN A 323 -3.37 -12.41 -12.25
C GLN A 323 -4.83 -12.80 -12.48
N TYR A 324 -5.20 -12.96 -13.76
CA TYR A 324 -6.54 -13.42 -14.12
C TYR A 324 -6.71 -14.91 -13.85
N LEU A 325 -7.87 -15.28 -13.31
CA LEU A 325 -8.27 -16.67 -13.18
C LEU A 325 -8.51 -17.25 -14.58
N VAL A 326 -7.94 -18.43 -14.83
CA VAL A 326 -8.10 -19.15 -16.11
C VAL A 326 -9.58 -19.40 -16.39
N ASN A 327 -9.95 -19.34 -17.66
CA ASN A 327 -11.29 -19.68 -18.13
C ASN A 327 -11.75 -21.10 -17.72
N HIS A 328 -13.05 -21.35 -17.86
CA HIS A 328 -13.72 -22.60 -17.48
C HIS A 328 -13.63 -22.97 -15.99
N CYS A 329 -13.40 -21.98 -15.12
CA CYS A 329 -13.51 -22.16 -13.67
C CYS A 329 -14.90 -21.68 -13.20
N GLU A 330 -15.56 -22.49 -12.39
CA GLU A 330 -16.75 -22.11 -11.64
C GLU A 330 -16.33 -21.63 -10.25
N VAL A 331 -16.83 -20.46 -9.84
CA VAL A 331 -16.53 -19.88 -8.51
C VAL A 331 -17.83 -19.74 -7.73
N ASP A 332 -17.91 -20.42 -6.60
CA ASP A 332 -19.02 -20.34 -5.65
C ASP A 332 -18.58 -19.51 -4.45
N ILE A 333 -19.39 -18.51 -4.08
CA ILE A 333 -19.15 -17.61 -2.95
C ILE A 333 -20.37 -17.67 -2.04
N GLU A 334 -20.16 -18.07 -0.79
CA GLU A 334 -21.16 -18.13 0.26
C GLU A 334 -20.86 -17.04 1.30
N ILE A 335 -21.84 -16.18 1.58
CA ILE A 335 -21.72 -15.06 2.51
C ILE A 335 -22.74 -15.21 3.63
N LEU A 336 -22.27 -15.44 4.84
CA LEU A 336 -23.08 -15.43 6.05
C LEU A 336 -22.98 -14.05 6.73
N PRO A 337 -24.07 -13.28 6.86
CA PRO A 337 -24.05 -11.99 7.55
C PRO A 337 -23.92 -12.14 9.08
N ASN A 338 -23.45 -11.08 9.72
CA ASN A 338 -23.37 -10.92 11.18
C ASN A 338 -24.73 -10.55 11.78
N GLU A 339 -24.88 -10.82 13.07
CA GLU A 339 -26.07 -10.43 13.82
C GLU A 339 -26.16 -8.90 13.99
N PRO A 340 -27.38 -8.32 14.05
CA PRO A 340 -27.60 -6.88 14.26
C PRO A 340 -26.86 -6.29 15.45
N LYS A 341 -26.70 -7.06 16.54
CA LYS A 341 -26.00 -6.63 17.77
C LYS A 341 -24.49 -6.44 17.60
N PHE A 342 -23.89 -7.07 16.57
CA PHE A 342 -22.47 -6.92 16.26
C PHE A 342 -22.24 -5.76 15.29
N ILE A 343 -23.16 -5.56 14.34
CA ILE A 343 -23.01 -4.59 13.26
C ILE A 343 -23.54 -3.19 13.58
N LEU A 344 -24.36 -3.03 14.62
CA LEU A 344 -24.92 -1.74 15.01
C LEU A 344 -24.36 -1.27 16.35
N ILE A 345 -24.01 0.01 16.39
CA ILE A 345 -23.60 0.74 17.59
C ILE A 345 -24.71 1.75 17.91
N ALA A 346 -25.41 1.51 19.01
CA ALA A 346 -26.43 2.36 19.61
C ALA A 346 -26.09 2.64 21.09
N PRO A 347 -25.22 3.62 21.39
CA PRO A 347 -24.87 3.97 22.76
C PRO A 347 -26.10 4.48 23.52
N LEU A 348 -26.39 3.85 24.65
CA LEU A 348 -27.56 4.16 25.47
C LEU A 348 -27.30 5.36 26.40
N PRO A 349 -28.19 6.37 26.42
CA PRO A 349 -28.18 7.38 27.48
C PRO A 349 -28.40 6.73 28.85
N VAL A 350 -27.78 7.29 29.90
CA VAL A 350 -27.91 6.80 31.27
C VAL A 350 -29.39 6.74 31.69
N GLY A 351 -29.88 5.55 32.05
CA GLY A 351 -31.26 5.31 32.48
C GLY A 351 -32.28 5.03 31.36
N ALA A 352 -31.86 4.97 30.10
CA ALA A 352 -32.71 4.57 28.98
C ALA A 352 -32.78 3.03 28.82
N GLN A 353 -33.92 2.54 28.34
CA GLN A 353 -34.09 1.11 28.03
C GLN A 353 -33.44 0.77 26.67
N PRO A 354 -32.89 -0.44 26.50
CA PRO A 354 -32.29 -0.87 25.24
C PRO A 354 -33.36 -0.94 24.14
N THR A 355 -33.16 -0.16 23.08
CA THR A 355 -33.99 -0.22 21.87
C THR A 355 -33.46 -1.32 20.96
N ARG A 356 -34.32 -2.24 20.54
CA ARG A 356 -33.93 -3.26 19.58
C ARG A 356 -33.97 -2.71 18.16
N TYR A 357 -32.81 -2.74 17.50
CA TYR A 357 -32.64 -2.35 16.12
C TYR A 357 -32.66 -3.55 15.18
N ILE A 358 -33.26 -3.37 14.01
CA ILE A 358 -33.29 -4.32 12.90
C ILE A 358 -32.39 -3.77 11.81
N PHE A 359 -31.49 -4.62 11.32
CA PHE A 359 -30.66 -4.34 10.17
C PHE A 359 -31.14 -5.16 8.98
N GLU A 360 -31.35 -4.49 7.84
CA GLU A 360 -31.96 -5.10 6.67
C GLU A 360 -31.04 -4.97 5.46
N VAL A 361 -30.84 -6.09 4.77
CA VAL A 361 -30.15 -6.14 3.48
C VAL A 361 -31.21 -6.03 2.39
N ILE A 362 -31.27 -4.89 1.73
CA ILE A 362 -32.27 -4.59 0.69
C ILE A 362 -31.81 -5.11 -0.67
N SER A 363 -30.52 -4.95 -0.95
CA SER A 363 -29.90 -5.37 -2.20
C SER A 363 -28.51 -5.90 -1.91
N CYS A 364 -28.14 -7.01 -2.54
CA CYS A 364 -26.78 -7.55 -2.51
C CYS A 364 -26.46 -8.05 -3.91
N LYS A 365 -25.39 -7.57 -4.51
CA LYS A 365 -25.02 -7.85 -5.90
C LYS A 365 -23.52 -8.01 -6.01
N LEU A 366 -23.07 -8.93 -6.84
CA LEU A 366 -21.66 -9.14 -7.11
C LEU A 366 -21.31 -8.62 -8.51
N TYR A 367 -20.40 -7.66 -8.59
CA TYR A 367 -19.84 -7.18 -9.85
C TYR A 367 -18.52 -7.88 -10.15
N VAL A 368 -18.47 -8.58 -11.27
CA VAL A 368 -17.30 -9.38 -11.69
C VAL A 368 -16.80 -8.88 -13.03
N LYS A 369 -15.53 -8.51 -13.11
CA LYS A 369 -14.89 -8.19 -14.39
C LYS A 369 -14.44 -9.47 -15.10
N LYS A 370 -14.95 -9.70 -16.30
CA LYS A 370 -14.53 -10.76 -17.21
C LYS A 370 -13.82 -10.17 -18.43
N LEU A 371 -12.86 -10.91 -18.97
CA LEU A 371 -12.02 -10.50 -20.09
C LEU A 371 -12.01 -11.55 -21.20
N ASP A 372 -12.04 -11.05 -22.43
CA ASP A 372 -11.76 -11.80 -23.64
C ASP A 372 -10.31 -11.53 -24.04
N LEU A 373 -9.51 -12.59 -24.17
CA LEU A 373 -8.15 -12.49 -24.70
C LEU A 373 -8.18 -12.56 -26.23
N MET A 374 -7.11 -12.13 -26.89
CA MET A 374 -6.89 -12.48 -28.29
C MET A 374 -6.79 -14.00 -28.47
N ASP A 375 -7.38 -14.53 -29.54
CA ASP A 375 -7.48 -15.98 -29.81
C ASP A 375 -6.14 -16.70 -29.79
N GLY A 376 -5.11 -16.10 -30.41
CA GLY A 376 -3.75 -16.66 -30.44
C GLY A 376 -3.15 -16.85 -29.04
N LEU A 377 -3.37 -15.89 -28.14
CA LEU A 377 -2.89 -15.96 -26.76
C LEU A 377 -3.71 -16.95 -25.93
N ALA A 378 -5.03 -16.97 -26.09
CA ALA A 378 -5.90 -17.93 -25.41
C ALA A 378 -5.50 -19.38 -25.76
N LEU A 379 -5.22 -19.65 -27.05
CA LEU A 379 -4.74 -20.95 -27.51
C LEU A 379 -3.35 -21.30 -26.96
N ASP A 380 -2.43 -20.33 -26.87
CA ASP A 380 -1.10 -20.58 -26.28
C ASP A 380 -1.19 -20.89 -24.78
N ILE A 381 -2.06 -20.20 -24.04
CA ILE A 381 -2.33 -20.50 -22.62
C ILE A 381 -2.92 -21.91 -22.47
N ALA A 382 -3.88 -22.29 -23.32
CA ALA A 382 -4.45 -23.64 -23.31
C ALA A 382 -3.37 -24.71 -23.58
N ARG A 383 -2.52 -24.53 -24.60
CA ARG A 383 -1.39 -25.43 -24.90
C ARG A 383 -0.38 -25.53 -23.75
N ARG A 384 -0.15 -24.43 -23.02
CA ARG A 384 0.75 -24.43 -21.86
C ARG A 384 0.16 -25.13 -20.65
N LEU A 385 -1.16 -25.05 -20.46
CA LEU A 385 -1.87 -25.77 -19.39
C LEU A 385 -1.81 -27.29 -19.55
N ASP A 386 -1.60 -27.79 -20.78
CA ASP A 386 -1.31 -29.21 -21.03
C ASP A 386 0.05 -29.65 -20.46
N VAL A 387 1.01 -28.73 -20.33
CA VAL A 387 2.39 -29.03 -19.92
C VAL A 387 2.64 -28.65 -18.46
N LYS A 388 2.08 -27.52 -18.01
CA LYS A 388 2.29 -26.99 -16.66
C LYS A 388 1.03 -26.31 -16.10
N PRO A 389 0.75 -26.46 -14.80
CA PRO A 389 -0.40 -25.80 -14.19
C PRO A 389 -0.21 -24.28 -14.15
N ALA A 390 -1.32 -23.55 -14.17
CA ALA A 390 -1.35 -22.14 -13.79
C ALA A 390 -1.02 -22.01 -12.29
N ARG A 391 -0.28 -20.97 -11.92
CA ARG A 391 0.27 -20.78 -10.57
C ARG A 391 -0.08 -19.39 -10.06
N TYR A 392 -0.88 -19.34 -9.00
CA TYR A 392 -1.33 -18.13 -8.35
C TYR A 392 -0.64 -18.00 -7.00
N ALA A 393 0.27 -17.03 -6.91
CA ALA A 393 0.91 -16.66 -5.66
C ALA A 393 -0.10 -15.89 -4.80
N ILE A 394 -0.35 -16.38 -3.58
CA ILE A 394 -1.25 -15.72 -2.63
C ILE A 394 -0.58 -15.57 -1.27
N ARG A 395 -1.06 -14.58 -0.51
CA ARG A 395 -0.84 -14.52 0.92
C ARG A 395 -2.06 -15.09 1.60
N LYS A 396 -1.89 -16.29 2.16
CA LYS A 396 -2.95 -16.99 2.88
C LYS A 396 -3.07 -16.41 4.27
N THR A 397 -4.28 -15.99 4.63
CA THR A 397 -4.61 -15.43 5.94
C THR A 397 -5.28 -16.49 6.80
N MET A 398 -4.83 -16.61 8.05
CA MET A 398 -5.34 -17.57 9.02
C MET A 398 -5.81 -16.82 10.26
N MET A 399 -7.12 -16.90 10.52
CA MET A 399 -7.74 -16.24 11.67
C MET A 399 -7.96 -17.22 12.81
N LYS A 400 -7.63 -16.83 14.04
CA LYS A 400 -7.86 -17.64 15.24
C LYS A 400 -8.32 -16.76 16.41
N PRO A 401 -9.47 -17.06 17.04
CA PRO A 401 -9.88 -16.41 18.28
C PRO A 401 -9.41 -17.24 19.49
N LEU A 402 -8.95 -16.58 20.55
CA LEU A 402 -8.52 -17.22 21.79
C LEU A 402 -9.13 -16.49 23.00
N PHE A 403 -9.85 -17.22 23.85
CA PHE A 403 -10.45 -16.64 25.06
C PHE A 403 -9.47 -16.62 26.23
N ILE A 404 -9.39 -15.46 26.89
CA ILE A 404 -8.60 -15.22 28.10
C ILE A 404 -9.58 -14.98 29.26
N SER A 405 -9.59 -15.88 30.24
CA SER A 405 -10.52 -15.79 31.37
C SER A 405 -10.17 -14.62 32.30
N GLN A 406 -11.20 -14.05 32.94
CA GLN A 406 -11.05 -13.03 33.98
C GLN A 406 -10.11 -13.49 35.12
N GLY A 407 -9.50 -12.54 35.81
CA GLY A 407 -8.63 -12.83 36.96
C GLY A 407 -7.20 -13.27 36.62
N ARG A 408 -6.90 -13.56 35.35
CA ARG A 408 -5.55 -13.98 34.93
C ARG A 408 -4.59 -12.80 34.88
N TYR A 409 -3.33 -13.05 35.26
CA TYR A 409 -2.21 -12.12 35.08
C TYR A 409 -1.29 -12.54 33.93
N GLU A 410 -1.37 -13.79 33.50
CA GLU A 410 -0.56 -14.34 32.41
C GLU A 410 -1.43 -15.22 31.51
N PHE A 411 -1.10 -15.23 30.23
CA PHE A 411 -1.74 -16.06 29.22
C PHE A 411 -0.70 -16.61 28.26
N HIS A 412 -0.71 -17.93 28.08
CA HIS A 412 0.12 -18.63 27.11
C HIS A 412 -0.76 -19.57 26.28
N ALA A 413 -0.63 -19.51 24.96
CA ALA A 413 -1.37 -20.38 24.06
C ALA A 413 -0.64 -20.60 22.74
N ASN A 414 -0.79 -21.80 22.18
CA ASN A 414 -0.30 -22.11 20.85
C ASN A 414 -1.20 -21.48 19.76
N LEU A 415 -0.58 -20.84 18.78
CA LEU A 415 -1.26 -20.16 17.67
C LEU A 415 -1.41 -21.09 16.47
N PHE A 416 -0.29 -21.39 15.80
CA PHE A 416 -0.22 -22.22 14.58
C PHE A 416 0.80 -23.34 14.79
N MET A 417 0.51 -24.58 14.32
CA MET A 417 1.27 -25.78 14.69
C MET A 417 2.10 -26.41 13.57
N ASP A 418 1.90 -26.03 12.31
CA ASP A 418 2.56 -26.68 11.17
C ASP A 418 3.53 -25.74 10.43
N GLN A 419 3.10 -24.50 10.22
CA GLN A 419 3.85 -23.47 9.51
C GLN A 419 3.94 -22.22 10.38
N ILE A 420 5.15 -21.67 10.47
CA ILE A 420 5.39 -20.37 11.11
C ILE A 420 4.95 -19.28 10.13
N PRO A 421 3.95 -18.45 10.49
CA PRO A 421 3.57 -17.31 9.68
C PRO A 421 4.73 -16.34 9.48
N ARG A 422 4.76 -15.66 8.33
CA ARG A 422 5.73 -14.58 8.09
C ARG A 422 5.42 -13.34 8.94
N ARG A 423 4.13 -13.14 9.24
CA ARG A 423 3.63 -12.06 10.09
C ARG A 423 2.48 -12.55 10.95
N ILE A 424 2.43 -12.07 12.19
CA ILE A 424 1.32 -12.29 13.11
C ILE A 424 0.82 -10.94 13.60
N THR A 425 -0.46 -10.67 13.40
CA THR A 425 -1.17 -9.51 13.91
C THR A 425 -2.10 -9.94 15.05
N LEU A 426 -2.03 -9.24 16.17
CA LEU A 426 -2.80 -9.52 17.38
C LEU A 426 -3.60 -8.29 17.79
N GLY A 427 -4.86 -8.49 18.18
CA GLY A 427 -5.68 -7.46 18.82
C GLY A 427 -6.49 -8.08 19.95
N LEU A 428 -6.66 -7.34 21.05
CA LEU A 428 -7.48 -7.76 22.18
C LEU A 428 -8.78 -6.97 22.17
N VAL A 429 -9.90 -7.65 22.36
CA VAL A 429 -11.23 -7.04 22.47
C VAL A 429 -11.98 -7.63 23.67
N ALA A 430 -12.91 -6.89 24.26
CA ALA A 430 -13.72 -7.43 25.35
C ALA A 430 -14.55 -8.61 24.83
N ASN A 431 -14.75 -9.65 25.63
CA ASN A 431 -15.53 -10.81 25.19
C ASN A 431 -16.97 -10.44 24.79
N SER A 432 -17.58 -9.49 25.50
CA SER A 432 -18.90 -8.94 25.14
C SER A 432 -18.91 -8.30 23.75
N ASP A 433 -17.82 -7.63 23.37
CA ASP A 433 -17.72 -6.90 22.11
C ASP A 433 -17.44 -7.87 20.96
N TYR A 434 -16.71 -8.96 21.23
CA TYR A 434 -16.53 -10.09 20.31
C TYR A 434 -17.84 -10.82 19.99
N VAL A 435 -18.65 -11.12 21.02
CA VAL A 435 -19.98 -11.73 20.84
C VAL A 435 -20.97 -10.74 20.19
N GLY A 436 -20.74 -9.44 20.37
CA GLY A 436 -21.54 -8.34 19.87
C GLY A 436 -22.41 -7.71 20.97
N THR A 437 -22.22 -6.41 21.18
CA THR A 437 -23.03 -5.55 22.03
C THR A 437 -23.45 -4.32 21.24
N GLN A 438 -24.64 -3.81 21.50
CA GLN A 438 -25.12 -2.60 20.82
C GLN A 438 -24.43 -1.34 21.33
N GLU A 439 -23.83 -1.33 22.53
CA GLU A 439 -23.29 -0.08 23.09
C GLU A 439 -21.91 0.29 22.55
N ARG A 440 -21.11 -0.70 22.13
CA ARG A 440 -19.69 -0.55 21.82
C ARG A 440 -19.33 -1.20 20.49
N SER A 441 -18.30 -0.66 19.85
CA SER A 441 -17.75 -1.22 18.62
C SER A 441 -17.04 -2.55 18.88
N PRO A 442 -17.26 -3.60 18.06
CA PRO A 442 -16.48 -4.84 18.10
C PRO A 442 -15.00 -4.63 17.69
N PHE A 443 -14.68 -3.49 17.07
CA PHE A 443 -13.33 -3.10 16.64
C PHE A 443 -12.61 -2.22 17.65
N ASN A 444 -13.06 -2.20 18.90
CA ASN A 444 -12.41 -1.46 19.97
C ASN A 444 -11.24 -2.28 20.55
N PHE A 445 -10.07 -2.17 19.90
CA PHE A 445 -8.85 -2.87 20.31
C PHE A 445 -8.19 -2.16 21.47
N GLN A 446 -8.52 -2.60 22.69
CA GLN A 446 -8.02 -1.99 23.91
C GLN A 446 -6.72 -2.65 24.36
N PRO A 447 -5.84 -1.92 25.06
CA PRO A 447 -4.60 -2.49 25.57
C PRO A 447 -4.80 -3.49 26.71
N PHE A 448 -5.95 -3.49 27.40
CA PHE A 448 -6.25 -4.31 28.58
C PHE A 448 -5.13 -4.36 29.63
N ARG A 449 -4.34 -3.27 29.74
CA ARG A 449 -3.20 -3.17 30.65
C ARG A 449 -2.16 -4.28 30.47
N VAL A 450 -1.99 -4.79 29.25
CA VAL A 450 -0.88 -5.66 28.87
C VAL A 450 0.44 -4.99 29.29
N ARG A 451 1.35 -5.73 29.90
CA ARG A 451 2.67 -5.27 30.31
C ARG A 451 3.74 -5.76 29.35
N GLU A 452 3.63 -7.02 28.93
CA GLU A 452 4.57 -7.70 28.06
C GLU A 452 3.77 -8.60 27.10
N ILE A 453 4.16 -8.59 25.83
CA ILE A 453 3.61 -9.49 24.81
C ILE A 453 4.74 -9.97 23.90
N SER A 454 4.77 -11.26 23.64
CA SER A 454 5.76 -11.87 22.74
C SER A 454 5.21 -13.09 22.01
N ILE A 455 5.80 -13.36 20.85
CA ILE A 455 5.60 -14.58 20.09
C ILE A 455 6.83 -15.46 20.24
N ILE A 456 6.64 -16.72 20.62
CA ILE A 456 7.68 -17.75 20.55
C ILE A 456 7.51 -18.51 19.24
N ALA A 457 8.55 -18.52 18.42
CA ALA A 457 8.63 -19.33 17.19
C ALA A 457 9.99 -20.03 17.13
N ASN A 458 10.01 -21.36 16.99
CA ASN A 458 11.25 -22.18 16.99
C ASN A 458 12.22 -21.87 18.14
N GLY A 459 11.70 -21.70 19.35
CA GLY A 459 12.49 -21.40 20.55
C GLY A 459 13.07 -19.98 20.62
N ARG A 460 12.74 -19.10 19.66
CA ARG A 460 13.11 -17.67 19.67
C ARG A 460 11.89 -16.82 20.02
N SER A 461 12.10 -15.79 20.83
CA SER A 461 11.09 -14.79 21.19
C SER A 461 11.12 -13.61 20.24
N PHE A 462 9.94 -13.11 19.86
CA PHE A 462 9.72 -11.93 19.05
C PHE A 462 8.81 -10.95 19.81
N PRO A 463 9.26 -9.71 20.07
CA PRO A 463 10.65 -9.25 19.92
C PRO A 463 11.60 -10.01 20.84
N GLN A 464 12.90 -9.96 20.52
CA GLN A 464 13.94 -10.56 21.36
C GLN A 464 14.14 -9.78 22.66
N SER A 465 14.05 -8.45 22.60
CA SER A 465 14.02 -7.60 23.77
C SER A 465 12.55 -7.34 24.14
N PRO A 466 12.10 -7.73 25.33
CA PRO A 466 10.70 -7.66 25.71
C PRO A 466 10.22 -6.20 25.76
N TYR A 467 8.93 -6.03 25.55
CA TYR A 467 8.27 -4.77 25.84
C TYR A 467 8.08 -4.58 27.35
N ASP A 468 8.11 -3.32 27.81
CA ASP A 468 7.71 -2.94 29.16
C ASP A 468 6.67 -1.82 29.04
N PHE A 469 5.41 -2.23 28.82
CA PHE A 469 4.32 -1.30 28.60
C PHE A 469 3.81 -0.68 29.89
N ASP A 470 3.52 0.61 29.80
CA ASP A 470 2.72 1.32 30.79
C ASP A 470 1.85 2.35 30.09
N TYR A 471 0.60 1.95 29.83
CA TYR A 471 -0.40 2.78 29.18
C TYR A 471 -0.84 3.98 30.04
N GLY A 472 -0.69 3.93 31.37
CA GLY A 472 -1.00 5.06 32.25
C GLY A 472 -0.04 6.24 32.04
N SER A 473 1.24 5.92 31.83
CA SER A 473 2.29 6.91 31.55
C SER A 473 2.58 7.11 30.06
N ASN A 474 1.72 6.60 29.16
CA ASN A 474 1.93 6.58 27.70
C ASN A 474 3.26 5.96 27.24
N ARG A 475 3.76 4.94 27.94
CA ARG A 475 4.99 4.20 27.61
C ARG A 475 4.66 2.98 26.74
N TYR A 476 4.40 3.22 25.46
CA TYR A 476 4.15 2.16 24.46
C TYR A 476 4.72 2.52 23.07
N VAL A 477 5.62 3.51 23.00
CA VAL A 477 6.23 4.02 21.77
C VAL A 477 6.88 2.95 20.91
N ARG A 478 7.54 1.97 21.54
CA ARG A 478 8.23 0.90 20.82
C ARG A 478 7.25 0.02 20.04
N ALA A 479 6.15 -0.41 20.65
CA ALA A 479 5.16 -1.23 19.94
C ALA A 479 4.43 -0.43 18.85
N PHE A 480 4.19 0.86 19.05
CA PHE A 480 3.65 1.72 18.00
C PHE A 480 4.62 1.85 16.81
N HIS A 481 5.91 2.04 17.09
CA HIS A 481 6.94 2.07 16.05
C HIS A 481 7.06 0.72 15.33
N ASP A 482 7.19 -0.37 16.09
CA ASP A 482 7.34 -1.73 15.55
C ASP A 482 6.11 -2.14 14.70
N MET A 483 4.90 -1.72 15.11
CA MET A 483 3.70 -1.89 14.28
C MET A 483 3.86 -1.20 12.92
N ASN A 484 4.24 0.08 12.91
CA ASN A 484 4.41 0.85 11.68
C ASN A 484 5.57 0.35 10.81
N ASP A 485 6.63 -0.16 11.43
CA ASP A 485 7.77 -0.78 10.75
C ASP A 485 7.37 -2.12 10.10
N ALA A 486 6.68 -2.99 10.85
CA ALA A 486 6.22 -4.29 10.36
C ALA A 486 5.17 -4.22 9.24
N ILE A 487 4.48 -3.09 9.09
CA ILE A 487 3.57 -2.82 7.96
C ILE A 487 4.24 -1.99 6.84
N GLY A 488 5.46 -1.50 7.07
CA GLY A 488 6.29 -0.80 6.09
C GLY A 488 6.07 0.71 5.99
N PHE A 489 5.33 1.36 6.90
CA PHE A 489 5.20 2.83 6.88
C PHE A 489 6.37 3.57 7.52
N SER A 490 7.16 2.88 8.36
CA SER A 490 8.32 3.50 9.01
C SER A 490 9.31 4.08 7.96
N GLY A 491 9.67 5.35 8.14
CA GLY A 491 10.59 6.06 7.23
C GLY A 491 9.99 6.46 5.87
N THR A 492 8.69 6.20 5.61
CA THR A 492 7.99 6.62 4.39
C THR A 492 7.14 7.87 4.63
N PRO A 493 6.79 8.65 3.60
CA PRO A 493 5.86 9.77 3.75
C PRO A 493 4.40 9.32 3.97
N ASP A 494 4.10 8.04 3.69
CA ASP A 494 2.78 7.47 3.87
C ASP A 494 2.55 6.99 5.31
N ASN A 495 1.29 6.89 5.70
CA ASN A 495 0.88 6.43 7.03
C ASN A 495 -0.52 5.84 7.00
N ASN A 496 -0.81 4.93 7.93
CA ASN A 496 -2.14 4.33 8.08
C ASN A 496 -3.15 5.21 8.83
N GLY A 497 -2.78 6.42 9.27
CA GLY A 497 -3.67 7.33 10.02
C GLY A 497 -3.92 6.97 11.49
N ILE A 498 -3.40 5.85 12.02
CA ILE A 498 -3.53 5.52 13.44
C ILE A 498 -2.59 6.44 14.23
N THR A 499 -3.18 7.29 15.07
CA THR A 499 -2.38 8.20 15.92
C THR A 499 -1.79 7.48 17.13
N TYR A 500 -0.70 8.04 17.68
CA TYR A 500 -0.09 7.52 18.92
C TYR A 500 -1.09 7.46 20.10
N GLN A 501 -2.05 8.38 20.17
CA GLN A 501 -3.07 8.39 21.22
C GLN A 501 -4.14 7.33 21.00
N GLN A 502 -4.58 7.10 19.75
CA GLN A 502 -5.53 6.05 19.41
C GLN A 502 -4.95 4.66 19.68
N TYR A 503 -3.66 4.46 19.37
CA TYR A 503 -2.97 3.20 19.63
C TYR A 503 -3.01 2.78 21.11
N GLY A 504 -2.85 3.74 22.03
CA GLY A 504 -2.89 3.48 23.46
C GLY A 504 -4.29 3.27 24.06
N ARG A 505 -5.36 3.36 23.25
CA ARG A 505 -6.75 3.34 23.73
C ARG A 505 -7.66 2.38 22.99
N THR A 506 -7.81 2.56 21.68
CA THR A 506 -8.87 1.88 20.88
C THR A 506 -8.36 1.18 19.63
N HIS A 507 -7.09 1.39 19.27
CA HIS A 507 -6.44 0.76 18.12
C HIS A 507 -5.14 0.06 18.54
N CYS A 508 -5.13 -0.59 19.71
CA CYS A 508 -3.97 -1.30 20.22
C CYS A 508 -3.81 -2.64 19.48
N ILE A 509 -3.08 -2.59 18.37
CA ILE A 509 -2.82 -3.74 17.50
C ILE A 509 -1.31 -4.03 17.52
N TYR A 510 -0.94 -5.27 17.82
CA TYR A 510 0.46 -5.71 17.82
C TYR A 510 0.75 -6.45 16.52
N VAL A 511 1.84 -6.09 15.87
CA VAL A 511 2.25 -6.72 14.60
C VAL A 511 3.68 -7.20 14.75
N PHE A 512 3.88 -8.51 14.58
CA PHE A 512 5.18 -9.15 14.67
C PHE A 512 5.62 -9.61 13.29
N ASN A 513 6.74 -9.08 12.82
CA ASN A 513 7.39 -9.59 11.62
C ASN A 513 8.31 -10.76 11.99
N LEU A 514 8.06 -11.92 11.38
CA LEU A 514 8.80 -13.18 11.58
C LEU A 514 9.61 -13.57 10.32
N THR A 515 9.69 -12.67 9.33
CA THR A 515 10.50 -12.92 8.12
C THR A 515 11.97 -13.06 8.45
N ASN A 516 12.70 -13.82 7.62
CA ASN A 516 14.14 -14.02 7.81
C ASN A 516 14.97 -12.74 7.75
N SER A 517 14.60 -11.81 6.88
CA SER A 517 15.29 -10.53 6.72
C SER A 517 14.89 -9.50 7.77
N GLY A 518 13.79 -9.73 8.51
CA GLY A 518 13.15 -8.69 9.32
C GLY A 518 12.44 -7.62 8.48
N GLU A 519 12.43 -7.77 7.16
CA GLU A 519 11.82 -6.85 6.20
C GLU A 519 10.74 -7.58 5.40
N ASP A 520 9.57 -6.97 5.22
CA ASP A 520 8.48 -7.50 4.40
C ASP A 520 8.59 -6.98 2.96
N ASN A 521 9.52 -7.57 2.18
CA ASN A 521 9.71 -7.25 0.76
C ASN A 521 8.62 -7.92 -0.10
N GLY A 522 7.42 -7.32 -0.15
CA GLY A 522 6.32 -7.83 -0.98
C GLY A 522 6.68 -7.89 -2.48
N GLY A 523 6.63 -9.10 -3.03
CA GLY A 523 7.22 -9.44 -4.33
C GLY A 523 8.18 -10.62 -4.24
N THR A 524 8.57 -11.01 -3.02
CA THR A 524 9.32 -12.24 -2.77
C THR A 524 8.60 -13.12 -1.76
N PHE A 525 8.68 -14.44 -1.98
CA PHE A 525 8.32 -15.42 -0.97
C PHE A 525 9.42 -15.50 0.08
N ASP A 526 9.04 -15.65 1.35
CA ASP A 526 10.00 -16.07 2.36
C ASP A 526 10.10 -17.60 2.40
N LEU A 527 11.19 -18.11 2.96
CA LEU A 527 11.37 -19.54 3.17
C LEU A 527 10.28 -20.06 4.12
N ILE A 528 9.59 -21.12 3.69
CA ILE A 528 8.63 -21.83 4.54
C ILE A 528 9.40 -22.43 5.72
N LYS A 529 9.00 -22.03 6.93
CA LYS A 529 9.53 -22.57 8.18
C LYS A 529 8.47 -23.45 8.80
N ASN A 530 8.77 -24.74 8.91
CA ASN A 530 7.93 -25.65 9.67
C ASN A 530 8.19 -25.45 11.16
N GLY A 531 7.13 -25.46 11.95
CA GLY A 531 7.22 -25.30 13.39
C GLY A 531 5.96 -24.70 14.00
N SER A 532 5.94 -24.68 15.32
CA SER A 532 4.86 -24.10 16.10
C SER A 532 5.15 -22.66 16.52
N THR A 533 4.10 -21.85 16.57
CA THR A 533 4.12 -20.52 17.17
C THR A 533 3.24 -20.49 18.41
N ALA A 534 3.69 -19.78 19.45
CA ALA A 534 2.92 -19.57 20.68
C ALA A 534 2.97 -18.10 21.08
N VAL A 535 1.89 -17.63 21.71
CA VAL A 535 1.82 -16.28 22.28
C VAL A 535 2.02 -16.33 23.78
N ASN A 536 2.77 -15.39 24.32
CA ASN A 536 2.85 -15.08 25.74
C ASN A 536 2.39 -13.65 25.98
N ILE A 537 1.46 -13.49 26.92
CA ILE A 537 0.96 -12.18 27.35
C ILE A 537 1.04 -12.12 28.88
N LYS A 538 1.61 -11.05 29.40
CA LYS A 538 1.54 -10.71 30.82
C LYS A 538 0.79 -9.41 30.99
N PHE A 539 -0.08 -9.36 31.98
CA PHE A 539 -0.89 -8.20 32.31
C PHE A 539 -0.36 -7.55 33.60
N SER A 540 -0.37 -6.22 33.64
CA SER A 540 -0.03 -5.48 34.87
C SER A 540 -1.11 -5.58 35.95
N GLN A 541 -2.34 -5.92 35.56
CA GLN A 541 -3.47 -6.16 36.43
C GLN A 541 -4.26 -7.37 35.94
N ALA A 542 -5.08 -7.94 36.81
CA ALA A 542 -5.95 -9.05 36.44
C ALA A 542 -6.84 -8.67 35.24
N VAL A 543 -6.99 -9.61 34.30
CA VAL A 543 -7.94 -9.49 33.17
C VAL A 543 -9.33 -9.14 33.73
N PRO A 544 -10.00 -8.13 33.16
CA PRO A 544 -11.27 -7.63 33.68
C PRO A 544 -12.38 -8.69 33.69
N GLU A 545 -13.42 -8.41 34.45
CA GLU A 545 -14.63 -9.23 34.52
C GLU A 545 -15.24 -9.45 33.13
N GLY A 546 -15.74 -10.66 32.86
CA GLY A 546 -16.27 -11.06 31.56
C GLY A 546 -15.21 -11.60 30.58
N GLY A 547 -13.92 -11.42 30.87
CA GLY A 547 -12.82 -11.94 30.06
C GLY A 547 -12.57 -11.17 28.77
N VAL A 548 -11.49 -11.54 28.08
CA VAL A 548 -10.98 -10.85 26.89
C VAL A 548 -10.77 -11.86 25.78
N MET A 549 -11.09 -11.47 24.54
CA MET A 549 -10.83 -12.26 23.35
C MET A 549 -9.58 -11.72 22.64
N LEU A 550 -8.61 -12.60 22.42
CA LEU A 550 -7.45 -12.36 21.57
C LEU A 550 -7.78 -12.79 20.14
N ILE A 551 -7.81 -11.82 19.23
CA ILE A 551 -7.98 -12.06 17.79
C ILE A 551 -6.60 -12.12 17.15
N VAL A 552 -6.31 -13.25 16.52
CA VAL A 552 -5.01 -13.54 15.88
C VAL A 552 -5.21 -13.65 14.38
N MET A 553 -4.41 -12.91 13.62
CA MET A 553 -4.29 -13.04 12.17
C MET A 553 -2.85 -13.43 11.83
N GLY A 554 -2.67 -14.65 11.34
CA GLY A 554 -1.40 -15.13 10.79
C GLY A 554 -1.41 -15.02 9.27
N GLU A 555 -0.28 -14.64 8.70
CA GLU A 555 -0.10 -14.57 7.25
C GLU A 555 1.00 -15.53 6.80
N THR A 556 0.71 -16.31 5.76
CA THR A 556 1.63 -17.28 5.18
C THR A 556 1.67 -17.11 3.68
N ASP A 557 2.82 -17.39 3.09
CA ASP A 557 2.94 -17.48 1.64
C ASP A 557 2.42 -18.84 1.19
N ALA A 558 1.60 -18.86 0.14
CA ALA A 558 1.06 -20.09 -0.44
C ALA A 558 0.91 -19.97 -1.96
N LEU A 559 0.94 -21.12 -2.64
CA LEU A 559 0.77 -21.25 -4.07
C LEU A 559 -0.46 -22.09 -4.39
N ILE A 560 -1.42 -21.48 -5.10
CA ILE A 560 -2.56 -22.19 -5.66
C ILE A 560 -2.24 -22.58 -7.10
N MET A 561 -2.42 -23.87 -7.43
CA MET A 561 -2.17 -24.42 -8.76
C MET A 561 -3.46 -24.91 -9.39
N LEU A 562 -3.65 -24.56 -10.67
CA LEU A 562 -4.78 -24.99 -11.50
C LEU A 562 -4.24 -25.79 -12.68
N ASP A 563 -4.65 -27.05 -12.78
CA ASP A 563 -4.22 -27.94 -13.87
C ASP A 563 -5.10 -27.81 -15.14
N LYS A 564 -4.81 -28.66 -16.14
CA LYS A 564 -5.59 -28.75 -17.38
C LYS A 564 -7.08 -28.99 -17.12
N ASN A 565 -7.41 -29.83 -16.14
CA ASN A 565 -8.78 -30.20 -15.78
C ASN A 565 -9.45 -29.15 -14.87
N ARG A 566 -8.76 -28.03 -14.61
CA ARG A 566 -9.17 -27.00 -13.64
C ARG A 566 -9.34 -27.56 -12.23
N SER A 567 -8.65 -28.65 -11.91
CA SER A 567 -8.52 -29.14 -10.56
C SER A 567 -7.57 -28.22 -9.81
N ILE A 568 -7.99 -27.81 -8.61
CA ILE A 568 -7.20 -26.95 -7.75
C ILE A 568 -6.37 -27.80 -6.81
N THR A 569 -5.11 -27.42 -6.65
CA THR A 569 -4.21 -27.94 -5.63
C THR A 569 -3.52 -26.78 -4.92
N SER A 570 -3.24 -26.95 -3.63
CA SER A 570 -2.44 -26.01 -2.84
C SER A 570 -1.20 -26.72 -2.33
N ASP A 571 -0.07 -26.01 -2.34
CA ASP A 571 1.21 -26.47 -1.79
C ASP A 571 1.17 -26.87 -0.31
N THR A 572 0.27 -26.28 0.47
CA THR A 572 0.08 -26.54 1.91
C THR A 572 -0.74 -27.79 2.24
N THR A 573 -1.29 -28.48 1.25
CA THR A 573 -2.00 -29.76 1.43
C THR A 573 -1.28 -30.83 0.64
N ILE A 574 -0.38 -31.58 1.30
CA ILE A 574 0.14 -32.84 0.78
C ILE A 574 -0.76 -33.97 1.26
#